data_AF-A0A2P4QAX8-F1
#
_entry.id   AF-A0A2P4QAX8-F1
#
_cell.length_a   1.000
_cell.length_b   1.000
_cell.length_c   1.000
_cell.angle_alpha   90.00
_cell.angle_beta   90.00
_cell.angle_gamma   90.00
#
_symmetry.space_group_name_H-M   'P 1'
#
loop_
_entity.id
_entity.type
_entity.pdbx_description
1 polymer ?
#
loop_
_entity_poly.entity_id
_entity_poly.type
_entity_poly.pdbx_seq_one_letter_code
_entity_poly.pdbx_strand_id
1 'polypeptide(L)'
;MRIHKHKDNRQKELCKFLTDWIIDDLQPLYVVQSPSFRWLISKLDPAFIMPDEKGIKKVIGNAYNYTLPALIKKIKLEAKNVSLITDMWTSRGGQEYI
;
A
#
# COMPACT_ATOMS: atom_id res chain seq x y z
N MET A 1 11.09 -27.89 14.06
CA MET A 1 10.44 -26.78 14.80
C MET A 1 9.10 -26.50 14.11
N ARG A 2 7.96 -26.69 14.77
CA ARG A 2 6.65 -26.34 14.18
C ARG A 2 6.50 -24.82 14.23
N ILE A 3 6.56 -24.17 13.08
CA ILE A 3 6.33 -22.74 12.98
C ILE A 3 4.82 -22.53 13.02
N HIS A 4 4.33 -21.94 14.10
CA HIS A 4 2.93 -21.56 14.21
C HIS A 4 2.73 -20.22 13.50
N LYS A 5 1.73 -20.16 12.62
CA LYS A 5 1.32 -18.92 11.96
C LYS A 5 0.99 -17.86 13.01
N HIS A 6 1.30 -16.60 12.70
CA HIS A 6 0.88 -15.48 13.56
C HIS A 6 -0.63 -15.51 13.80
N LYS A 7 -1.04 -15.06 14.99
CA LYS A 7 -2.45 -14.72 15.26
C LYS A 7 -2.91 -13.68 14.24
N ASP A 8 -4.18 -13.75 13.83
CA ASP A 8 -4.74 -12.94 12.74
C ASP A 8 -4.45 -11.43 12.89
N ASN A 9 -4.50 -10.89 14.11
CA ASN A 9 -4.18 -9.48 14.38
C ASN A 9 -2.72 -9.13 14.06
N ARG A 10 -1.75 -9.96 14.46
CA ARG A 10 -0.33 -9.72 14.20
C ARG A 10 0.00 -9.85 12.72
N GLN A 11 -0.63 -10.81 12.04
CA GLN A 11 -0.50 -10.97 10.59
C GLN A 11 -0.99 -9.72 9.85
N LYS A 12 -2.16 -9.18 10.22
CA LYS A 12 -2.70 -7.94 9.64
C LYS A 12 -1.81 -6.73 9.88
N GLU A 13 -1.28 -6.61 11.09
CA GLU A 13 -0.36 -5.53 11.46
C GLU A 13 0.94 -5.58 10.62
N LEU A 14 1.57 -6.75 10.50
CA LEU A 14 2.76 -6.92 9.68
C LEU A 14 2.49 -6.67 8.19
N CYS A 15 1.34 -7.12 7.67
CA CYS A 15 0.92 -6.79 6.31
C CYS A 15 0.75 -5.27 6.10
N LYS A 16 0.27 -4.55 7.12
CA LYS A 16 0.17 -3.10 7.07
C LYS A 16 1.55 -2.45 7.00
N PHE A 17 2.49 -2.82 7.88
CA PHE A 17 3.86 -2.28 7.82
C PHE A 17 4.55 -2.55 6.50
N LEU A 18 4.37 -3.75 5.92
CA LEU A 18 4.88 -4.05 4.59
C LEU A 18 4.23 -3.16 3.50
N THR A 19 2.93 -2.91 3.61
CA THR A 19 2.21 -2.05 2.65
C THR A 19 2.66 -0.59 2.79
N ASP A 20 2.81 -0.09 4.02
CA ASP A 20 3.29 1.26 4.31
C ASP A 20 4.71 1.45 3.73
N TRP A 21 5.63 0.49 3.96
CA TRP A 21 6.97 0.50 3.35
C TRP A 21 6.92 0.54 1.81
N ILE A 22 6.03 -0.23 1.19
CA ILE A 22 5.88 -0.22 -0.28
C ILE A 22 5.45 1.17 -0.78
N ILE A 23 4.56 1.85 -0.06
CA ILE A 23 4.03 3.16 -0.44
C ILE A 23 5.08 4.26 -0.20
N ASP A 24 5.63 4.29 1.01
CA ASP A 24 6.53 5.36 1.47
C ASP A 24 7.83 5.38 0.67
N ASP A 25 8.35 4.20 0.29
CA ASP A 25 9.58 4.06 -0.49
C ASP A 25 9.33 3.81 -1.99
N LEU A 26 8.10 4.02 -2.48
CA LEU A 26 7.70 3.85 -3.89
C LEU A 26 8.13 2.50 -4.49
N GLN A 27 8.08 1.43 -3.70
CA GLN A 27 8.50 0.11 -4.15
C GLN A 27 7.50 -0.45 -5.16
N PRO A 28 7.97 -1.21 -6.16
CA PRO A 28 7.06 -1.92 -7.05
C PRO A 28 6.22 -2.95 -6.28
N LEU A 29 4.91 -3.01 -6.56
CA LEU A 29 4.02 -3.96 -5.88
C LEU A 29 4.46 -5.42 -6.06
N TYR A 30 5.12 -5.74 -7.18
CA TYR A 30 5.63 -7.09 -7.45
C TYR A 30 6.79 -7.49 -6.54
N VAL A 31 7.36 -6.58 -5.72
CA VAL A 31 8.43 -6.91 -4.76
C VAL A 31 8.03 -8.06 -3.84
N VAL A 32 6.74 -8.17 -3.49
CA VAL A 32 6.22 -9.27 -2.66
C VAL A 32 6.32 -10.65 -3.34
N GLN A 33 6.51 -10.68 -4.66
CA GLN A 33 6.69 -11.90 -5.45
C GLN A 33 8.17 -12.27 -5.62
N SER A 34 9.11 -11.38 -5.29
CA SER A 34 10.56 -11.64 -5.41
C SER A 34 10.99 -12.81 -4.51
N PRO A 35 11.56 -13.89 -5.06
CA PRO A 35 12.00 -15.04 -4.28
C PRO A 35 13.01 -14.67 -3.19
N SER A 36 14.00 -13.84 -3.53
CA SER A 36 15.04 -13.40 -2.59
C SER A 36 14.47 -12.55 -1.46
N PHE A 37 13.50 -11.68 -1.76
CA PHE A 37 12.82 -10.88 -0.73
C PHE A 37 11.98 -11.75 0.20
N ARG A 38 11.19 -12.68 -0.35
CA ARG A 38 10.41 -13.64 0.45
C ARG A 38 11.31 -14.48 1.34
N TRP A 39 12.47 -14.89 0.82
CA TRP A 39 13.47 -15.62 1.60
C TRP A 39 14.01 -14.79 2.76
N LEU A 40 14.42 -13.54 2.51
CA LEU A 40 14.86 -12.61 3.55
C LEU A 40 13.80 -12.44 4.65
N ILE A 41 12.56 -12.11 4.25
CA ILE A 41 11.45 -11.91 5.20
C ILE A 41 11.18 -13.19 6.01
N SER A 42 11.23 -14.37 5.38
CA SER A 42 11.07 -15.64 6.09
C SER A 42 12.17 -15.92 7.12
N LYS A 43 13.36 -15.34 6.96
CA LYS A 43 14.45 -15.43 7.94
C LYS A 43 14.28 -14.45 9.09
N LEU A 44 13.71 -13.28 8.83
CA LEU A 44 13.40 -12.28 9.86
C LEU A 44 12.19 -12.70 10.70
N ASP A 45 11.14 -13.21 10.05
CA ASP A 45 9.93 -13.69 10.70
C ASP A 45 9.36 -14.92 9.99
N PRO A 46 9.69 -16.14 10.46
CA PRO A 46 9.22 -17.38 9.84
C PRO A 46 7.70 -17.57 9.94
N ALA A 47 7.03 -16.92 10.90
CA ALA A 47 5.60 -17.07 11.14
C ALA A 47 4.74 -16.11 10.30
N PHE A 48 5.36 -15.11 9.66
CA PHE A 48 4.70 -14.18 8.76
C PHE A 48 4.40 -14.82 7.40
N ILE A 49 3.12 -14.76 7.02
CA ILE A 49 2.68 -15.24 5.72
C ILE A 49 2.77 -14.09 4.72
N MET A 50 3.66 -14.20 3.74
CA MET A 50 3.82 -13.17 2.74
C MET A 50 2.52 -12.96 1.93
N PRO A 51 1.99 -11.72 1.85
CA PRO A 51 0.85 -11.43 0.99
C PRO A 51 1.23 -11.56 -0.49
N ASP A 52 0.23 -11.75 -1.34
CA ASP A 52 0.36 -11.56 -2.78
C ASP A 52 0.04 -10.11 -3.16
N GLU A 53 0.25 -9.77 -4.42
CA GLU A 53 -0.02 -8.41 -4.93
C GLU A 53 -1.50 -8.02 -4.77
N LYS A 54 -2.42 -8.99 -4.90
CA LYS A 54 -3.86 -8.75 -4.68
C LYS A 54 -4.15 -8.37 -3.23
N GLY A 55 -3.48 -9.03 -2.28
CA GLY A 55 -3.53 -8.72 -0.86
C GLY A 55 -3.09 -7.29 -0.57
N ILE A 56 -1.93 -6.87 -1.11
CA ILE A 56 -1.43 -5.49 -0.97
C ILE A 56 -2.43 -4.49 -1.57
N LYS A 57 -2.89 -4.73 -2.81
CA LYS A 57 -3.90 -3.87 -3.46
C LYS A 57 -5.19 -3.74 -2.65
N LYS A 58 -5.62 -4.82 -1.98
CA LYS A 58 -6.80 -4.79 -1.10
C LYS A 58 -6.56 -3.92 0.13
N VAL A 59 -5.37 -3.98 0.74
CA VAL A 59 -5.01 -3.10 1.88
C VAL A 59 -5.04 -1.64 1.44
N ILE A 60 -4.41 -1.32 0.30
CA ILE A 60 -4.40 0.04 -0.27
C ILE A 60 -5.83 0.51 -0.58
N GLY A 61 -6.63 -0.32 -1.24
CA GLY A 61 -8.02 0.00 -1.58
C GLY A 61 -8.90 0.24 -0.35
N ASN A 62 -8.72 -0.55 0.71
CA ASN A 62 -9.42 -0.33 1.97
C ASN A 62 -9.01 0.99 2.63
N ALA A 63 -7.72 1.31 2.63
CA ALA A 63 -7.21 2.58 3.15
C ALA A 63 -7.78 3.77 2.37
N TYR A 64 -7.83 3.68 1.03
CA TYR A 64 -8.45 4.70 0.18
C TYR A 64 -9.94 4.88 0.50
N ASN A 65 -10.70 3.79 0.53
CA ASN A 65 -12.15 3.82 0.80
C ASN A 65 -12.49 4.42 2.16
N TYR A 66 -11.61 4.27 3.16
CA TYR A 66 -11.75 4.91 4.45
C TYR A 66 -11.33 6.39 4.42
N THR A 67 -10.20 6.70 3.77
CA THR A 67 -9.56 8.01 3.84
C THR A 67 -10.28 9.04 2.97
N LEU A 68 -10.76 8.65 1.78
CA LEU A 68 -11.45 9.55 0.87
C LEU A 68 -12.67 10.26 1.49
N PRO A 69 -13.66 9.56 2.09
CA PRO A 69 -14.82 10.24 2.69
C PRO A 69 -14.42 11.09 3.90
N ALA A 70 -13.42 10.66 4.68
CA ALA A 70 -12.89 11.43 5.80
C ALA A 70 -12.23 12.73 5.32
N LEU A 71 -11.44 12.67 4.25
CA LEU A 71 -10.79 13.83 3.64
C LEU A 71 -11.82 14.79 3.03
N ILE A 72 -12.82 14.29 2.30
CA ILE A 72 -13.92 15.10 1.74
C ILE A 72 -14.65 15.84 2.86
N LYS A 73 -14.96 15.15 3.97
CA LYS A 73 -15.59 15.77 5.13
C LYS A 73 -14.72 16.87 5.72
N LYS A 74 -13.42 16.61 5.88
CA LYS A 74 -12.46 17.57 6.41
C LYS A 74 -12.36 18.83 5.55
N ILE A 75 -12.23 18.67 4.23
CA ILE A 75 -12.19 19.79 3.28
C ILE A 75 -13.48 20.61 3.38
N LYS A 76 -14.66 19.98 3.38
CA LYS A 76 -15.95 20.68 3.45
C LYS A 76 -16.15 21.48 4.73
N LEU A 77 -15.61 21.01 5.86
CA LEU A 77 -15.80 21.65 7.17
C LEU A 77 -14.75 22.73 7.45
N GLU A 78 -13.50 22.53 7.02
CA GLU A 78 -12.35 23.30 7.50
C GLU A 78 -11.72 24.19 6.41
N ALA A 79 -11.89 23.86 5.12
CA ALA A 79 -11.21 24.59 4.06
C ALA A 79 -11.88 25.96 3.80
N LYS A 80 -11.14 27.04 4.06
CA LYS A 80 -11.57 28.41 3.75
C LYS A 80 -11.29 28.81 2.31
N ASN A 81 -10.18 28.32 1.76
CA ASN A 81 -9.73 28.58 0.39
C ASN A 81 -9.20 27.28 -0.20
N VAL A 82 -9.38 27.09 -1.49
CA VAL A 82 -8.87 25.92 -2.24
C VAL A 82 -8.14 26.43 -3.47
N SER A 83 -6.96 25.87 -3.72
CA SER A 83 -6.24 26.03 -4.98
C SER A 83 -6.11 24.65 -5.62
N LEU A 84 -6.36 24.58 -6.92
CA LEU A 84 -6.19 23.37 -7.72
C LEU A 84 -5.05 23.62 -8.69
N ILE A 85 -4.04 22.76 -8.65
CA ILE A 85 -2.94 22.73 -9.62
C ILE A 85 -3.16 21.49 -10.46
N THR A 86 -3.12 21.66 -11.77
CA THR A 86 -3.21 20.56 -12.73
C THR A 86 -1.89 20.46 -13.46
N ASP A 87 -1.32 19.27 -13.47
CA ASP A 87 -0.12 18.95 -14.23
C ASP A 87 -0.53 18.13 -15.45
N MET A 88 -0.34 18.68 -16.65
CA MET A 88 -0.78 18.06 -17.90
C MET A 88 0.44 17.74 -18.75
N TRP A 89 0.57 16.50 -19.20
CA TRP A 89 1.65 16.10 -20.09
C TRP A 89 1.21 14.98 -21.06
N THR A 90 1.94 14.88 -22.16
CA THR A 90 1.78 13.78 -23.12
C THR A 90 3.02 12.88 -23.03
N SER A 91 2.82 11.58 -22.86
CA SER A 91 3.95 10.64 -22.93
C SER A 91 4.54 10.60 -24.33
N ARG A 92 5.75 10.05 -24.44
CA ARG A 92 6.40 9.80 -25.73
C ARG A 92 5.60 8.88 -26.65
N GLY A 93 4.70 8.07 -26.09
CA GLY A 93 3.77 7.22 -26.85
C GLY A 93 2.51 7.93 -27.32
N GLY A 94 2.39 9.25 -27.13
CA GLY A 94 1.22 10.04 -27.49
C GLY A 94 0.05 9.92 -26.49
N GLN A 95 0.26 9.26 -25.35
CA GLN A 95 -0.78 9.11 -24.34
C GLN A 95 -0.86 10.35 -23.46
N GLU A 96 -2.06 10.89 -23.30
CA GLU A 96 -2.35 12.09 -22.51
C GLU A 96 -2.54 11.75 -21.03
N TYR A 97 -2.02 12.61 -20.15
CA TYR A 97 -2.15 12.54 -18.71
C TYR A 97 -2.59 13.91 -18.18
N ILE A 98 -3.60 13.90 -17.31
CA ILE A 98 -4.18 15.04 -16.58
C ILE A 98 -4.09 14.73 -15.09
#